data_AF-A0AA40KBX6-F1
#
_entry.id   AF-A0AA40KBX6-F1
#
_cell.length_a   1.000
_cell.length_b   1.000
_cell.length_c   1.000
_cell.angle_alpha   90.00
_cell.angle_beta   90.00
_cell.angle_gamma   90.00
#
_symmetry.space_group_name_H-M   'P 1'
#
loop_
_entity.id
_entity.type
_entity.pdbx_description
1 polymer ?
#
loop_
_entity_poly.entity_id
_entity_poly.type
_entity_poly.pdbx_seq_one_letter_code
_entity_poly.pdbx_strand_id
1 'polypeptide(L)'
;WWLNLACARRDGAVGFEVEKPTVRAYDIPVLPLLTGTETREEGKYSTIYIREGLSDMHTRLISHTGKTVRLLRGYRLRGDYAPQAGIRYDGVWTLTKYRHKLDTTSNVYTLEMHLEPAQDWRMTDELMQIPKPSQLDDWRLYQKLEAERIKYEKGEAAAIDWGIWNSTDNLEREEAKRVRTFKASV
;
A
#
# COMPACT_ATOMS: atom_id res chain seq x y z
N TRP A 1 1.01 12.90 1.79
CA TRP A 1 0.55 12.23 0.56
C TRP A 1 1.57 12.54 -0.53
N TRP A 2 1.88 11.56 -1.38
CA TRP A 2 2.92 11.65 -2.42
C TRP A 2 2.47 10.94 -3.68
N LEU A 3 3.00 11.33 -4.84
CA LEU A 3 2.73 10.64 -6.12
C LEU A 3 3.32 9.23 -6.15
N ASN A 4 4.54 9.07 -5.64
CA ASN A 4 5.27 7.80 -5.60
C ASN A 4 6.29 7.77 -4.44
N LEU A 5 7.02 6.66 -4.29
CA LEU A 5 8.02 6.52 -3.24
C LEU A 5 9.23 7.44 -3.43
N ALA A 6 9.57 7.85 -4.64
CA ALA A 6 10.66 8.78 -4.87
C ALA A 6 10.35 10.16 -4.27
N CYS A 7 9.12 10.65 -4.43
CA CYS A 7 8.65 11.86 -3.74
C CYS A 7 8.66 11.70 -2.22
N ALA A 8 8.18 10.56 -1.71
CA ALA A 8 8.19 10.28 -0.27
C ALA A 8 9.62 10.18 0.29
N ARG A 9 10.57 9.65 -0.47
CA ARG A 9 11.99 9.56 -0.11
C ARG A 9 12.63 10.93 -0.06
N ARG A 10 12.40 11.76 -1.09
CA ARG A 10 12.91 13.14 -1.17
C ARG A 10 12.51 13.95 0.06
N ASP A 11 11.25 13.79 0.49
CA ASP A 11 10.72 14.49 1.66
C ASP A 11 11.14 13.83 2.99
N GLY A 12 11.96 12.78 2.96
CA GLY A 12 12.51 12.08 4.12
C GLY A 12 11.54 11.12 4.82
N ALA A 13 10.35 10.87 4.25
CA ALA A 13 9.35 9.99 4.85
C ALA A 13 9.72 8.51 4.74
N VAL A 14 10.47 8.10 3.70
CA VAL A 14 10.99 6.74 3.52
C VAL A 14 12.48 6.76 3.18
N GLY A 15 13.18 5.67 3.49
CA GLY A 15 14.60 5.50 3.18
C GLY A 15 14.86 4.84 1.83
N PHE A 16 13.84 4.36 1.13
CA PHE A 16 13.94 3.59 -0.11
C PHE A 16 12.86 3.97 -1.11
N GLU A 17 13.18 3.91 -2.41
CA GLU A 17 12.20 4.09 -3.51
C GLU A 17 11.47 2.79 -3.86
N VAL A 18 11.76 1.72 -3.11
CA VAL A 18 11.15 0.41 -3.21
C VAL A 18 10.34 0.12 -1.95
N GLU A 19 9.36 -0.77 -2.07
CA GLU A 19 8.46 -1.17 -0.97
C GLU A 19 9.19 -2.02 0.09
N LYS A 20 10.08 -1.36 0.84
CA LYS A 20 10.89 -1.93 1.91
C LYS A 20 10.70 -1.10 3.18
N PRO A 21 10.58 -1.75 4.36
CA PRO A 21 10.52 -1.06 5.62
C PRO A 21 11.78 -0.22 5.83
N THR A 22 11.58 1.03 6.25
CA THR A 22 12.67 1.92 6.62
C THR A 22 12.86 1.82 8.13
N VAL A 23 13.96 1.21 8.56
CA VAL A 23 14.35 1.10 9.97
C VAL A 23 15.61 1.93 10.17
N ARG A 24 15.55 2.98 10.98
CA ARG A 24 16.73 3.72 11.48
C ARG A 24 16.91 3.37 12.96
N ALA A 25 18.14 3.44 13.46
CA ALA A 25 18.54 2.89 14.77
C ALA A 25 17.75 3.43 15.99
N TYR A 26 17.00 4.53 15.84
CA TYR A 26 16.22 5.14 16.92
C TYR A 26 14.85 5.69 16.47
N ASP A 27 14.44 5.44 15.22
CA ASP A 27 13.16 5.94 14.70
C ASP A 27 12.10 4.84 14.68
N ILE A 28 10.85 5.26 14.84
CA ILE A 28 9.69 4.43 14.55
C ILE A 28 9.78 3.98 13.08
N PRO A 29 9.84 2.66 12.81
CA PRO A 29 10.04 2.16 11.46
C PRO A 29 8.88 2.58 10.56
N VAL A 30 9.18 2.94 9.32
CA VAL A 30 8.16 3.30 8.32
C VAL A 30 7.90 2.09 7.44
N LEU A 31 6.64 1.67 7.39
CA LEU A 31 6.16 0.51 6.64
C LEU A 31 5.35 0.97 5.43
N PRO A 32 5.92 0.88 4.21
CA PRO A 32 5.16 1.09 2.99
C PRO A 32 4.37 -0.17 2.61
N LEU A 33 3.04 -0.06 2.63
CA LEU A 33 2.08 -1.04 2.12
C LEU A 33 1.54 -0.53 0.78
N LEU A 34 2.28 -0.78 -0.31
CA LEU A 34 1.90 -0.35 -1.65
C LEU A 34 1.19 -1.43 -2.43
N THR A 35 1.53 -2.70 -2.18
CA THR A 35 0.98 -3.86 -2.88
C THR A 35 0.52 -4.91 -1.87
N GLY A 36 -0.24 -5.90 -2.32
CA GLY A 36 -0.84 -6.91 -1.47
C GLY A 36 -2.30 -6.61 -1.15
N THR A 37 -2.83 -7.33 -0.16
CA THR A 37 -4.23 -7.29 0.26
C THR A 37 -4.33 -6.85 1.70
N GLU A 38 -5.25 -5.95 2.00
CA GLU A 38 -5.53 -5.51 3.36
C GLU A 38 -7.01 -5.71 3.66
N THR A 39 -7.32 -6.44 4.73
CA THR A 39 -8.68 -6.70 5.21
C THR A 39 -8.85 -6.14 6.61
N ARG A 40 -10.03 -5.59 6.89
CA ARG A 40 -10.41 -5.17 8.23
C ARG A 40 -10.87 -6.38 9.03
N GLU A 41 -10.45 -6.49 10.29
CA GLU A 41 -11.04 -7.48 11.21
C GLU A 41 -12.44 -7.02 11.66
N GLU A 42 -13.39 -7.94 11.69
CA GLU A 42 -14.76 -7.65 12.14
C GLU A 42 -14.78 -7.16 13.60
N GLY A 43 -15.49 -6.06 13.84
CA GLY A 43 -15.70 -5.50 15.18
C GLY A 43 -14.51 -4.74 15.78
N LYS A 44 -13.38 -4.61 15.07
CA LYS A 44 -12.20 -3.87 15.53
C LYS A 44 -11.71 -2.85 14.50
N TYR A 45 -10.83 -1.96 14.92
CA TYR A 45 -10.06 -1.08 14.02
C TYR A 45 -8.74 -1.74 13.57
N SER A 46 -8.57 -3.04 13.82
CA SER A 46 -7.43 -3.82 13.36
C SER A 46 -7.54 -4.16 11.88
N THR A 47 -6.38 -4.21 11.22
CA THR A 47 -6.26 -4.60 9.82
C THR A 47 -5.26 -5.74 9.68
N ILE A 48 -5.62 -6.72 8.86
CA ILE A 48 -4.75 -7.82 8.46
C ILE A 48 -4.20 -7.46 7.08
N TYR A 49 -2.88 -7.36 6.97
CA TYR A 49 -2.19 -7.19 5.71
C TYR A 49 -1.59 -8.53 5.28
N ILE A 50 -1.83 -8.90 4.02
CA ILE A 50 -1.33 -10.13 3.41
C ILE A 50 -0.61 -9.78 2.12
N ARG A 51 0.60 -10.29 1.95
CA ARG A 51 1.38 -10.16 0.71
C ARG A 51 2.09 -11.44 0.35
N GLU A 52 2.12 -11.72 -0.94
CA GLU A 52 2.83 -12.85 -1.52
C GLU A 52 4.09 -12.38 -2.27
N GLY A 53 5.13 -13.21 -2.28
CA GLY A 53 6.38 -12.91 -2.96
C GLY A 53 7.59 -13.70 -2.46
N LEU A 54 8.73 -13.03 -2.35
CA LEU A 54 10.04 -13.65 -2.07
C LEU A 54 10.29 -13.91 -0.57
N SER A 55 11.22 -14.84 -0.30
CA SER A 55 11.62 -15.27 1.06
C SER A 55 12.11 -14.15 1.98
N ASP A 56 12.74 -13.09 1.45
CA ASP A 56 13.31 -12.00 2.27
C ASP A 56 12.33 -10.81 2.45
N MET A 57 11.04 -11.04 2.22
CA MET A 57 10.05 -9.97 2.40
C MET A 57 9.91 -9.61 3.87
N HIS A 58 10.50 -8.46 4.22
CA HIS A 58 10.26 -7.73 5.48
C HIS A 58 10.61 -8.53 6.75
N THR A 59 11.53 -9.50 6.64
CA THR A 59 12.03 -10.36 7.72
C THR A 59 12.48 -9.58 8.97
N ARG A 60 12.99 -8.35 8.78
CA ARG A 60 13.38 -7.44 9.88
C ARG A 60 12.23 -7.03 10.80
N LEU A 61 10.98 -7.10 10.33
CA LEU A 61 9.80 -6.76 11.13
C LEU A 61 9.46 -7.81 12.20
N ILE A 62 10.03 -9.02 12.13
CA ILE A 62 9.90 -10.03 13.19
C ILE A 62 10.30 -9.43 14.54
N SER A 63 11.43 -8.70 14.58
CA SER A 63 11.95 -8.03 15.78
C SER A 63 11.15 -6.79 16.24
N HIS A 64 10.13 -6.40 15.46
CA HIS A 64 9.27 -5.24 15.69
C HIS A 64 7.83 -5.62 16.08
N THR A 65 7.55 -6.91 16.28
CA THR A 65 6.25 -7.34 16.82
C THR A 65 6.08 -6.77 18.24
N GLY A 66 4.92 -6.20 18.52
CA GLY A 66 4.60 -5.46 19.75
C GLY A 66 5.06 -4.00 19.76
N LYS A 67 5.70 -3.49 18.69
CA LYS A 67 6.17 -2.10 18.59
C LYS A 67 5.30 -1.28 17.64
N THR A 68 5.40 0.04 17.78
CA THR A 68 4.76 0.99 16.88
C THR A 68 5.55 1.13 15.57
N VAL A 69 4.82 1.39 14.49
CA VAL A 69 5.29 1.56 13.12
C VAL A 69 4.51 2.71 12.47
N ARG A 70 5.14 3.45 11.57
CA ARG A 70 4.49 4.49 10.75
C ARG A 70 4.00 3.86 9.45
N LEU A 71 2.73 4.05 9.12
CA LEU A 71 2.13 3.36 7.98
C LEU A 71 1.98 4.28 6.76
N LEU A 72 2.44 3.80 5.61
CA LEU A 72 2.16 4.41 4.31
C LEU A 72 1.32 3.42 3.47
N ARG A 73 0.17 3.86 2.97
CA ARG A 73 -0.68 3.05 2.08
C ARG A 73 -0.58 3.57 0.65
N GLY A 74 -0.40 2.67 -0.31
CA GLY A 74 -0.34 3.00 -1.74
C GLY A 74 -1.64 2.70 -2.46
N TYR A 75 -1.89 3.41 -3.56
CA TYR A 75 -3.09 3.22 -4.38
C TYR A 75 -3.23 1.82 -4.98
N ARG A 76 -2.11 1.06 -5.04
CA ARG A 76 -2.10 -0.31 -5.54
C ARG A 76 -2.48 -1.37 -4.50
N LEU A 77 -2.63 -0.96 -3.24
CA LEU A 77 -3.03 -1.85 -2.16
C LEU A 77 -4.47 -2.32 -2.39
N ARG A 78 -4.72 -3.62 -2.29
CA ARG A 78 -6.07 -4.19 -2.41
C ARG A 78 -6.72 -4.20 -1.03
N GLY A 79 -7.33 -3.08 -0.64
CA GLY A 79 -7.94 -2.96 0.69
C GLY A 79 -8.87 -1.77 0.78
N ASP A 80 -9.68 -1.74 1.83
CA ASP A 80 -10.65 -0.65 2.02
C ASP A 80 -9.94 0.67 2.30
N TYR A 81 -8.78 0.62 2.96
CA TYR A 81 -7.99 1.79 3.32
C TYR A 81 -7.03 2.26 2.22
N ALA A 82 -7.04 1.64 1.04
CA ALA A 82 -6.18 2.05 -0.06
C ALA A 82 -6.59 3.43 -0.59
N PRO A 83 -5.65 4.40 -0.72
CA PRO A 83 -5.96 5.69 -1.30
C PRO A 83 -6.34 5.57 -2.78
N GLN A 84 -7.11 6.52 -3.30
CA GLN A 84 -7.51 6.50 -4.71
C GLN A 84 -6.34 6.76 -5.66
N ALA A 85 -5.33 7.51 -5.20
CA ALA A 85 -4.17 7.91 -5.98
C ALA A 85 -2.94 8.00 -5.08
N GLY A 86 -1.76 7.76 -5.66
CA GLY A 86 -0.47 7.96 -5.01
C GLY A 86 -0.27 7.12 -3.73
N ILE A 87 0.40 7.73 -2.75
CA ILE A 87 0.79 7.15 -1.45
C ILE A 87 0.35 8.09 -0.33
N ARG A 88 -0.40 7.57 0.65
CA ARG A 88 -0.91 8.32 1.81
C ARG A 88 -0.20 7.87 3.08
N TYR A 89 0.01 8.82 4.00
CA TYR A 89 0.44 8.52 5.36
C TYR A 89 -0.78 8.40 6.26
N ASP A 90 -0.88 7.27 6.95
CA ASP A 90 -2.07 6.87 7.68
C ASP A 90 -1.84 6.82 9.19
N GLY A 91 -0.73 7.38 9.66
CA GLY A 91 -0.41 7.52 11.07
C GLY A 91 0.44 6.38 11.64
N VAL A 92 0.35 6.23 12.96
CA VAL A 92 1.15 5.28 13.74
C VAL A 92 0.29 4.10 14.16
N TRP A 93 0.78 2.90 13.90
CA TRP A 93 0.13 1.62 14.11
C TRP A 93 1.03 0.72 14.95
N THR A 94 0.46 -0.20 15.71
CA THR A 94 1.18 -1.24 16.43
C THR A 94 1.14 -2.53 15.63
N LEU A 95 2.30 -3.12 15.35
CA LEU A 95 2.40 -4.43 14.72
C LEU A 95 2.17 -5.51 15.78
N THR A 96 0.96 -6.05 15.88
CA THR A 96 0.60 -7.00 16.96
C THR A 96 1.01 -8.43 16.65
N LYS A 97 0.91 -8.84 15.38
CA LYS A 97 1.32 -10.17 14.94
C LYS A 97 2.07 -10.09 13.63
N TYR A 98 3.05 -10.96 13.48
CA TYR A 98 3.80 -11.17 12.26
C TYR A 98 3.85 -12.67 11.97
N ARG A 99 3.51 -13.06 10.74
CA ARG A 99 3.61 -14.43 10.26
C ARG A 99 4.23 -14.43 8.88
N HIS A 100 5.20 -15.31 8.67
CA HIS A 100 5.84 -15.52 7.38
C HIS A 100 5.85 -17.02 7.10
N LYS A 101 5.16 -17.43 6.04
CA LYS A 101 4.93 -18.85 5.72
C LYS A 101 5.29 -19.10 4.26
N LEU A 102 5.97 -20.21 4.00
CA LEU A 102 6.11 -20.75 2.64
C LEU A 102 4.86 -21.56 2.33
N ASP A 103 4.17 -21.23 1.23
CA ASP A 103 3.22 -22.15 0.63
C ASP A 103 4.00 -23.18 -0.21
N THR A 104 4.02 -24.42 0.26
CA THR A 104 4.73 -25.53 -0.39
C THR A 104 4.15 -25.90 -1.75
N THR A 105 2.91 -25.49 -2.04
CA THR A 105 2.21 -25.82 -3.28
C THR A 105 2.61 -24.87 -4.40
N SER A 106 2.56 -23.57 -4.13
CA SER A 106 2.93 -22.51 -5.09
C SER A 106 4.42 -22.16 -5.05
N ASN A 107 5.15 -22.60 -4.02
CA ASN A 107 6.52 -22.19 -3.71
C ASN A 107 6.68 -20.67 -3.55
N VAL A 108 5.62 -20.00 -3.06
CA VAL A 108 5.57 -18.56 -2.82
C VAL A 108 5.53 -18.31 -1.31
N TYR A 109 6.24 -17.29 -0.85
CA TYR A 109 6.18 -16.87 0.55
C TYR A 109 5.02 -15.90 0.78
N THR A 110 4.22 -16.18 1.80
CA THR A 110 3.14 -15.33 2.28
C THR A 110 3.57 -14.64 3.57
N LEU A 111 3.54 -13.31 3.55
CA LEU A 111 3.67 -12.44 4.70
C LEU A 111 2.28 -12.03 5.18
N GLU A 112 1.99 -12.24 6.45
CA GLU A 112 0.77 -11.79 7.12
C GLU A 112 1.14 -10.93 8.34
N MET A 113 0.57 -9.73 8.42
CA MET A 113 0.80 -8.78 9.50
C MET A 113 -0.54 -8.32 10.08
N HIS A 114 -0.64 -8.30 11.40
CA HIS A 114 -1.79 -7.74 12.12
C HIS A 114 -1.40 -6.38 12.65
N LEU A 115 -2.16 -5.36 12.27
CA LEU A 115 -1.90 -3.97 12.61
C LEU A 115 -3.08 -3.43 13.41
N GLU A 116 -2.79 -2.79 14.54
CA GLU A 116 -3.76 -2.08 15.37
C GLU A 116 -3.40 -0.60 15.47
N PRO A 117 -4.36 0.34 15.54
CA PRO A 117 -4.04 1.74 15.76
C PRO A 117 -3.28 1.93 17.10
N ALA A 118 -2.15 2.63 17.09
CA ALA A 118 -1.33 2.81 18.30
C ALA A 118 -1.88 3.87 19.27
N GLN A 119 -2.82 4.69 18.81
CA GLN A 119 -3.45 5.77 19.56
C GLN A 119 -4.94 5.79 19.18
N ASP A 120 -5.80 6.36 20.05
CA ASP A 120 -7.24 6.60 19.79
C ASP A 120 -7.51 7.57 18.62
N TRP A 121 -6.51 7.77 17.75
CA TRP A 121 -6.74 8.32 16.44
C TRP A 121 -7.76 7.43 15.74
N ARG A 122 -9.02 7.90 15.79
CA ARG A 122 -10.02 7.51 14.81
C ARG A 122 -9.32 7.71 13.47
N MET A 123 -9.19 6.64 12.68
CA MET A 123 -9.07 6.81 11.24
C MET A 123 -10.31 7.61 10.88
N THR A 124 -10.23 8.94 10.93
CA THR A 124 -11.36 9.77 10.58
C THR A 124 -11.63 9.44 9.13
N ASP A 125 -12.90 9.22 8.79
CA ASP A 125 -13.34 9.13 7.40
C ASP A 125 -12.75 10.27 6.55
N GLU A 126 -12.37 11.39 7.18
CA GLU A 126 -11.54 12.47 6.65
C GLU A 126 -10.23 12.02 5.97
N LEU A 127 -9.44 11.10 6.54
CA LEU A 127 -8.23 10.57 5.89
C LEU A 127 -8.57 9.74 4.64
N MET A 128 -9.74 9.08 4.67
CA MET A 128 -10.27 8.32 3.54
C MET A 128 -10.79 9.23 2.42
N GLN A 129 -11.16 10.47 2.74
CA GLN A 129 -11.57 11.49 1.75
C GLN A 129 -10.42 12.21 1.05
N ILE A 130 -9.15 11.93 1.40
CA ILE A 130 -7.99 12.51 0.72
C ILE A 130 -7.67 11.62 -0.49
N PRO A 131 -8.08 12.04 -1.70
CA PRO A 131 -7.31 13.07 -2.39
C PRO A 131 -8.14 14.28 -2.84
N LYS A 132 -7.59 15.48 -2.64
CA LYS A 132 -8.14 16.73 -3.16
C LYS A 132 -8.20 16.67 -4.70
N PRO A 133 -9.14 17.38 -5.35
CA PRO A 133 -9.22 17.43 -6.81
C PRO A 133 -7.87 17.75 -7.49
N SER A 134 -7.12 18.72 -6.96
CA SER A 134 -5.78 19.05 -7.48
C SER A 134 -4.79 17.88 -7.42
N GLN A 135 -4.88 17.04 -6.38
CA GLN A 135 -4.03 15.86 -6.23
C GLN A 135 -4.42 14.75 -7.22
N LEU A 136 -5.69 14.67 -7.61
CA LEU A 136 -6.16 13.77 -8.66
C LEU A 136 -5.72 14.24 -10.05
N ASP A 137 -5.69 15.56 -10.28
CA ASP A 137 -5.16 16.12 -11.53
C ASP A 137 -3.65 15.89 -11.66
N ASP A 138 -2.90 16.14 -10.58
CA ASP A 138 -1.46 15.81 -10.50
C ASP A 138 -1.22 14.31 -10.75
N TRP A 139 -2.11 13.45 -10.22
CA TRP A 139 -2.05 12.01 -10.43
C TRP A 139 -2.28 11.61 -11.89
N ARG A 140 -3.27 12.21 -12.56
CA ARG A 140 -3.53 11.96 -13.99
C ARG A 140 -2.35 12.41 -14.85
N LEU A 141 -1.79 13.59 -14.55
CA LEU A 141 -0.60 14.08 -15.23
C LEU A 141 0.59 13.13 -15.00
N TYR A 142 0.80 12.69 -13.77
CA TYR A 142 1.83 11.71 -13.43
C TYR A 142 1.68 10.42 -14.23
N GLN A 143 0.47 9.84 -14.31
CA GLN A 143 0.24 8.63 -15.08
C GLN A 143 0.57 8.81 -16.57
N LYS A 144 0.24 9.98 -17.13
CA LYS A 144 0.58 10.31 -18.52
C LYS A 144 2.10 10.40 -18.72
N LEU A 145 2.80 11.12 -17.86
CA LEU A 145 4.26 11.27 -17.93
C LEU A 145 4.98 9.93 -17.72
N GLU A 146 4.46 9.08 -16.84
CA GLU A 146 5.02 7.75 -16.62
C GLU A 146 4.86 6.86 -17.87
N ALA A 147 3.71 6.92 -18.54
CA ALA A 147 3.48 6.22 -19.81
C ALA A 147 4.43 6.71 -20.91
N GLU A 148 4.62 8.03 -21.02
CA GLU A 148 5.56 8.64 -21.96
C GLU A 148 7.01 8.23 -21.66
N ARG A 149 7.39 8.17 -20.38
CA ARG A 149 8.73 7.68 -19.96
C ARG A 149 8.93 6.23 -20.39
N ILE A 150 7.97 5.35 -20.12
CA ILE A 150 8.04 3.94 -20.53
C ILE A 150 8.15 3.82 -22.05
N LYS A 151 7.37 4.62 -22.79
CA LYS A 151 7.42 4.67 -24.25
C LYS A 151 8.81 5.07 -24.75
N TYR A 152 9.43 6.07 -24.11
CA TYR A 152 10.78 6.52 -24.47
C TYR A 152 11.86 5.48 -24.12
N GLU A 153 11.80 4.87 -22.94
CA GLU A 153 12.85 3.95 -22.44
C GLU A 153 12.75 2.53 -23.03
N LYS A 154 11.54 2.00 -23.19
CA LYS A 154 11.27 0.60 -23.53
C LYS A 154 10.53 0.41 -24.85
N GLY A 155 10.18 1.51 -25.52
CA GLY A 155 9.45 1.51 -26.78
C GLY A 155 7.93 1.44 -26.63
N GLU A 156 7.26 1.51 -27.77
CA GLU A 156 5.80 1.66 -27.85
C GLU A 156 5.03 0.43 -27.37
N ALA A 157 5.54 -0.78 -27.63
CA ALA A 157 4.92 -2.03 -27.17
C ALA A 157 4.81 -2.07 -25.63
N ALA A 158 5.89 -1.75 -24.92
CA ALA A 158 5.89 -1.73 -23.46
C ALA A 158 4.95 -0.69 -22.85
N ALA A 159 4.75 0.44 -23.53
CA ALA A 159 3.81 1.47 -23.10
C ALA A 159 2.35 1.02 -23.29
N ILE A 160 2.04 0.32 -24.39
CA ILE A 160 0.73 -0.28 -24.64
C ILE A 160 0.43 -1.34 -23.57
N ASP A 161 1.37 -2.25 -23.32
CA ASP A 161 1.23 -3.30 -22.31
C ASP A 161 0.98 -2.70 -20.92
N TRP A 162 1.72 -1.65 -20.55
CA TRP A 162 1.52 -0.93 -19.30
C TRP A 162 0.13 -0.27 -19.23
N GLY A 163 -0.33 0.34 -20.32
CA GLY A 163 -1.64 0.97 -20.41
C GLY A 163 -2.79 -0.03 -20.25
N ILE A 164 -2.67 -1.20 -20.89
CA ILE A 164 -3.61 -2.32 -20.74
C ILE A 164 -3.62 -2.77 -19.27
N TRP A 165 -2.45 -3.08 -18.72
CA TRP A 165 -2.31 -3.53 -17.34
C TRP A 165 -2.87 -2.53 -16.32
N ASN A 166 -2.58 -1.24 -16.47
CA ASN A 166 -3.08 -0.20 -15.57
C ASN A 166 -4.60 -0.04 -15.68
N SER A 167 -5.17 -0.24 -16.87
CA SER A 167 -6.62 -0.18 -17.09
C SER A 167 -7.33 -1.39 -16.48
N THR A 168 -6.81 -2.61 -16.69
CA THR A 168 -7.37 -3.84 -16.10
C THR A 168 -7.30 -3.79 -14.58
N ASP A 169 -6.17 -3.36 -14.03
CA ASP A 169 -5.96 -3.21 -12.59
C ASP A 169 -6.90 -2.17 -11.96
N ASN A 170 -7.22 -1.09 -12.67
CA ASN A 170 -8.24 -0.14 -12.21
C ASN A 170 -9.66 -0.72 -12.24
N LEU A 171 -10.02 -1.47 -13.29
CA LEU A 171 -11.32 -2.14 -13.38
C LEU A 171 -11.52 -3.15 -12.26
N GLU A 172 -10.54 -4.04 -12.03
CA GLU A 172 -10.56 -5.02 -10.93
C GLU A 172 -10.76 -4.34 -9.57
N ARG A 173 -10.15 -3.17 -9.35
CA ARG A 173 -10.33 -2.39 -8.12
C ARG A 173 -11.73 -1.82 -8.00
N GLU A 174 -12.30 -1.27 -9.07
CA GLU A 174 -13.66 -0.75 -9.06
C GLU A 174 -14.68 -1.86 -8.80
N GLU A 175 -14.53 -3.01 -9.45
CA GLU A 175 -15.37 -4.18 -9.22
C GLU A 175 -15.24 -4.68 -7.78
N ALA A 176 -14.03 -4.79 -7.24
CA ALA A 176 -13.81 -5.16 -5.86
C ALA A 176 -14.49 -4.18 -4.89
N LYS A 177 -14.43 -2.87 -5.17
CA LYS A 177 -15.16 -1.85 -4.39
C LYS A 177 -16.67 -2.05 -4.47
N ARG A 178 -17.22 -2.26 -5.68
CA ARG A 178 -18.67 -2.47 -5.91
C ARG A 178 -19.20 -3.71 -5.19
N VAL A 179 -18.51 -4.84 -5.30
CA VAL A 179 -18.88 -6.09 -4.62
C VAL A 179 -18.86 -5.89 -3.10
N ARG A 180 -17.89 -5.14 -2.57
CA ARG A 180 -17.80 -4.84 -1.14
C ARG A 180 -18.91 -3.90 -0.67
N THR A 181 -19.21 -2.83 -1.40
CA THR A 181 -20.33 -1.93 -1.07
C THR A 181 -21.66 -2.69 -1.07
N PHE A 182 -21.84 -3.62 -2.00
CA PHE A 182 -23.03 -4.48 -2.04
C PHE A 182 -23.12 -5.39 -0.80
N LYS A 183 -22.00 -6.02 -0.40
CA LYS A 183 -21.95 -6.86 0.81
C LYS A 183 -22.20 -6.08 2.11
N ALA A 184 -21.81 -4.80 2.17
CA ALA A 184 -22.03 -3.96 3.34
C ALA A 184 -23.47 -3.41 3.44
N SER A 185 -24.25 -3.45 2.35
CA SER A 185 -25.64 -2.98 2.29
C SER A 185 -26.70 -4.07 2.52
N VAL A 186 -26.29 -5.33 2.69
CA VAL A 186 -27.14 -6.50 2.98
C VAL A 186 -27.01 -6.86 4.45
#